data_AF-A0AAX4HX62-F1
#
_entry.id   AF-A0AAX4HX62-F1
#
_cell.length_a   1.000
_cell.length_b   1.000
_cell.length_c   1.000
_cell.angle_alpha   90.00
_cell.angle_beta   90.00
_cell.angle_gamma   90.00
#
_symmetry.space_group_name_H-M   'P 1'
#
loop_
_entity.id
_entity.type
_entity.pdbx_description
1 polymer ?
#
loop_
_entity_poly.entity_id
_entity_poly.type
_entity_poly.pdbx_seq_one_letter_code
_entity_poly.pdbx_strand_id
1 'polypeptide(L)'
;MSRLRLPTALSGNPLLVSSFVLLVSIFLWPRLRPARFSLEQDQHTFSARILSYDPLMIHLENFISKSEREHLLSLGQSSFQASSVTNWNGTNVISEDRTSSSAYLPDGDPIVERIISRASEFQGYTGRGDHEGLQLTRYHAGQKFEPHWDHDQNATDDKSRQRLTTIFAVLEATCEDCGTRFPSLSVDWEQEDRRWCQFVDCNDKEGITVRAIPGNALFWKNLNSTNRGDARTLHAGLPPETGVKTGLNIWTLC
;
A
#
# COMPACT_ATOMS: atom_id res chain seq x y z
N MET A 1 79.14 0.88 11.55
CA MET A 1 78.71 1.28 12.91
C MET A 1 79.91 1.98 13.56
N SER A 2 79.94 3.23 13.98
CA SER A 2 79.02 4.36 14.05
C SER A 2 79.91 5.61 13.84
N ARG A 3 79.51 6.58 13.01
CA ARG A 3 80.34 7.77 12.69
C ARG A 3 79.81 9.00 13.42
N LEU A 4 80.66 9.60 14.26
CA LEU A 4 80.55 10.95 14.81
C LEU A 4 80.55 12.02 13.72
N ARG A 5 79.84 13.13 13.93
CA ARG A 5 80.32 14.49 13.60
C ARG A 5 79.78 15.55 14.57
N LEU A 6 80.70 16.37 15.07
CA LEU A 6 80.49 17.67 15.73
C LEU A 6 80.22 18.77 14.68
N PRO A 7 79.59 19.90 15.07
CA PRO A 7 79.50 21.10 14.24
C PRO A 7 80.46 22.20 14.73
N THR A 8 81.11 22.85 13.78
CA THR A 8 81.73 24.19 13.86
C THR A 8 81.68 24.73 12.43
N ALA A 9 81.60 26.02 12.10
CA ALA A 9 81.21 27.25 12.76
C ALA A 9 81.11 28.30 11.62
N LEU A 10 80.48 29.45 11.92
CA LEU A 10 80.81 30.81 11.42
C LEU A 10 80.39 31.30 10.02
N SER A 11 79.76 32.50 10.10
CA SER A 11 80.04 33.74 9.35
C SER A 11 79.12 34.15 8.19
N GLY A 12 78.85 35.46 8.13
CA GLY A 12 78.68 36.21 6.87
C GLY A 12 77.32 36.87 6.62
N ASN A 13 77.26 38.20 6.80
CA ASN A 13 76.30 39.16 6.20
C ASN A 13 76.34 39.13 4.63
N PRO A 14 75.67 40.02 3.86
CA PRO A 14 74.26 40.48 3.76
C PRO A 14 73.77 40.48 2.26
N LEU A 15 72.60 41.12 1.99
CA LEU A 15 72.08 41.65 0.69
C LEU A 15 71.26 40.75 -0.27
N LEU A 16 70.08 41.30 -0.60
CA LEU A 16 69.25 41.25 -1.82
C LEU A 16 69.69 40.34 -2.99
N VAL A 17 68.74 39.59 -3.59
CA VAL A 17 68.39 39.60 -5.03
C VAL A 17 67.18 38.68 -5.31
N SER A 18 66.41 39.12 -6.29
CA SER A 18 65.17 38.64 -6.92
C SER A 18 65.04 37.16 -7.32
N SER A 19 63.76 36.76 -7.45
CA SER A 19 63.15 35.76 -8.35
C SER A 19 62.92 34.36 -7.81
N PHE A 20 61.65 33.97 -7.63
CA PHE A 20 61.14 32.71 -8.18
C PHE A 20 59.61 32.77 -8.40
N VAL A 21 59.22 32.46 -9.63
CA VAL A 21 57.85 32.31 -10.12
C VAL A 21 57.24 31.04 -9.51
N LEU A 22 56.00 31.12 -9.00
CA LEU A 22 55.14 29.95 -8.87
C LEU A 22 53.77 30.25 -9.47
N LEU A 23 53.54 29.66 -10.65
CA LEU A 23 52.24 29.46 -11.26
C LEU A 23 51.40 28.53 -10.38
N VAL A 24 50.23 28.97 -9.93
CA VAL A 24 49.10 28.05 -9.72
C VAL A 24 47.86 28.67 -10.34
N SER A 25 47.46 28.05 -11.43
CA SER A 25 46.26 28.29 -12.21
C SER A 25 45.01 28.27 -11.32
N ILE A 26 44.44 29.45 -11.04
CA ILE A 26 43.06 29.55 -10.57
C ILE A 26 42.19 29.32 -11.82
N PHE A 27 42.05 28.05 -12.19
CA PHE A 27 41.11 27.63 -13.20
C PHE A 27 39.72 28.09 -12.76
N LEU A 28 39.06 28.82 -13.65
CA LEU A 28 37.63 29.02 -13.66
C LEU A 28 36.95 27.64 -13.63
N TRP A 29 36.66 27.14 -12.45
CA TRP A 29 35.58 26.17 -12.32
C TRP A 29 34.28 26.95 -12.37
N PRO A 30 33.39 26.68 -13.33
CA PRO A 30 32.03 27.19 -13.19
C PRO A 30 31.51 26.60 -11.88
N ARG A 31 31.06 27.46 -10.97
CA ARG A 31 30.23 27.04 -9.84
C ARG A 31 28.92 26.52 -10.43
N LEU A 32 28.95 25.29 -10.96
CA LEU A 32 27.78 24.48 -11.09
C LEU A 32 27.32 24.25 -9.65
N ARG A 33 26.41 25.09 -9.19
CA ARG A 33 25.55 24.72 -8.07
C ARG A 33 25.02 23.34 -8.47
N PRO A 34 25.22 22.27 -7.69
CA PRO A 34 24.45 21.07 -7.94
C PRO A 34 23.01 21.54 -7.97
N ALA A 35 22.32 21.30 -9.09
CA ALA A 35 20.88 21.45 -9.11
C ALA A 35 20.41 20.62 -7.92
N ARG A 36 19.92 21.28 -6.87
CA ARG A 36 19.08 20.60 -5.91
C ARG A 36 17.92 20.14 -6.76
N PHE A 37 17.99 18.91 -7.22
CA PHE A 37 16.84 18.21 -7.71
C PHE A 37 15.96 18.11 -6.46
N SER A 38 15.11 19.11 -6.26
CA SER A 38 14.01 18.99 -5.33
C SER A 38 13.14 17.91 -5.95
N LEU A 39 13.43 16.65 -5.62
CA LEU A 39 12.40 15.62 -5.61
C LEU A 39 11.49 15.98 -4.44
N GLU A 40 10.78 17.11 -4.52
CA GLU A 40 9.42 17.13 -4.03
C GLU A 40 8.69 16.16 -4.95
N GLN A 41 8.85 14.86 -4.69
CA GLN A 41 7.80 13.92 -5.03
C GLN A 41 6.63 14.40 -4.19
N ASP A 42 5.71 15.08 -4.85
CA ASP A 42 4.42 15.51 -4.32
C ASP A 42 3.86 14.31 -3.53
N GLN A 43 3.99 14.37 -2.20
CA GLN A 43 3.81 13.20 -1.37
C GLN A 43 2.31 12.98 -1.32
N HIS A 44 1.83 11.98 -2.06
CA HIS A 44 0.40 11.70 -2.14
C HIS A 44 -0.19 11.55 -0.74
N THR A 45 -1.06 12.50 -0.36
CA THR A 45 -1.69 12.54 0.95
C THR A 45 -3.07 11.89 0.90
N PHE A 46 -3.38 11.13 1.94
CA PHE A 46 -4.69 10.55 2.18
C PHE A 46 -5.18 10.91 3.59
N SER A 47 -6.49 10.84 3.81
CA SER A 47 -7.09 11.05 5.13
C SER A 47 -7.58 9.73 5.72
N ALA A 48 -7.41 9.54 7.02
CA ALA A 48 -7.87 8.34 7.73
C ALA A 48 -8.97 8.69 8.74
N ARG A 49 -10.03 7.88 8.79
CA ARG A 49 -11.13 7.99 9.76
C ARG A 49 -11.45 6.61 10.32
N ILE A 50 -11.48 6.49 11.64
CA ILE A 50 -11.84 5.23 12.30
C ILE A 50 -13.34 4.99 12.08
N LEU A 51 -13.65 3.88 11.42
CA LEU A 51 -15.02 3.43 11.14
C LEU A 51 -15.54 2.53 12.28
N SER A 52 -14.67 1.65 12.79
CA SER A 52 -14.95 0.81 13.95
C SER A 52 -13.68 0.64 14.77
N TYR A 53 -13.82 0.64 16.09
CA TYR A 53 -12.72 0.37 17.01
C TYR A 53 -12.51 -1.14 17.24
N ASP A 54 -13.57 -1.96 17.11
CA ASP A 54 -13.50 -3.41 17.28
C ASP A 54 -14.56 -4.13 16.40
N PRO A 55 -14.16 -4.93 15.39
CA PRO A 55 -12.79 -5.04 14.88
C PRO A 55 -12.31 -3.68 14.35
N LEU A 56 -11.00 -3.43 14.40
CA LEU A 56 -10.45 -2.17 13.92
C LEU A 56 -10.71 -2.05 12.41
N MET A 57 -11.47 -1.03 12.02
CA MET A 57 -11.75 -0.67 10.63
C MET A 57 -11.49 0.82 10.43
N ILE A 58 -10.77 1.17 9.36
CA ILE A 58 -10.38 2.55 9.07
C ILE A 58 -10.69 2.85 7.61
N HIS A 59 -11.49 3.89 7.37
CA HIS A 59 -11.74 4.43 6.04
C HIS A 59 -10.57 5.34 5.64
N LEU A 60 -10.02 5.10 4.45
CA LEU A 60 -8.90 5.84 3.89
C LEU A 60 -9.37 6.58 2.63
N GLU A 61 -9.51 7.89 2.71
CA GLU A 61 -9.93 8.73 1.60
C GLU A 61 -8.72 9.14 0.76
N ASN A 62 -8.81 8.98 -0.56
CA ASN A 62 -7.74 9.29 -1.51
C ASN A 62 -6.42 8.57 -1.17
N PHE A 63 -6.49 7.27 -0.88
CA PHE A 63 -5.34 6.41 -0.58
C PHE A 63 -4.51 6.01 -1.82
N ILE A 64 -5.18 5.88 -2.97
CA ILE A 64 -4.55 5.64 -4.27
C ILE A 64 -4.88 6.80 -5.20
N SER A 65 -3.86 7.49 -5.68
CA SER A 65 -4.03 8.63 -6.58
C SER A 65 -4.59 8.21 -7.93
N LYS A 66 -5.18 9.17 -8.67
CA LYS A 66 -5.73 8.89 -10.01
C LYS A 66 -4.69 8.27 -10.96
N SER A 67 -3.47 8.80 -11.01
CA SER A 67 -2.41 8.28 -11.87
C SER A 67 -1.96 6.88 -11.48
N GLU A 68 -1.88 6.58 -10.18
CA GLU A 68 -1.61 5.23 -9.70
C GLU A 68 -2.72 4.26 -10.10
N ARG A 69 -4.00 4.64 -9.96
CA ARG A 69 -5.13 3.80 -10.40
C ARG A 69 -5.07 3.48 -11.88
N GLU A 70 -4.85 4.49 -12.73
CA GLU A 70 -4.72 4.31 -14.18
C GLU A 70 -3.56 3.39 -14.55
N HIS A 71 -2.41 3.56 -13.88
CA HIS A 71 -1.25 2.69 -14.05
C HIS A 71 -1.55 1.24 -13.68
N LEU A 72 -2.12 0.99 -12.48
CA LEU A 72 -2.43 -0.36 -12.02
C LEU A 72 -3.45 -1.06 -12.92
N LEU A 73 -4.49 -0.35 -13.37
CA LEU A 73 -5.50 -0.89 -14.28
C LEU A 73 -4.88 -1.29 -15.63
N SER A 74 -4.00 -0.43 -16.18
CA SER A 74 -3.27 -0.76 -17.40
C SER A 74 -2.31 -1.93 -17.22
N LEU A 75 -1.59 -1.97 -16.09
CA LEU A 75 -0.58 -2.98 -15.78
C LEU A 75 -1.18 -4.38 -15.64
N GLY A 76 -2.37 -4.48 -15.03
CA GLY A 76 -3.06 -5.76 -14.83
C GLY A 76 -3.99 -6.19 -15.96
N GLN A 77 -4.26 -5.32 -16.96
CA GLN A 77 -5.35 -5.53 -17.93
C GLN A 77 -5.28 -6.86 -18.69
N SER A 78 -4.08 -7.26 -19.13
CA SER A 78 -3.88 -8.51 -19.88
C SER A 78 -3.78 -9.75 -19.00
N SER A 79 -3.73 -9.57 -17.68
CA SER A 79 -3.44 -10.63 -16.70
C SER A 79 -4.69 -11.11 -15.96
N PHE A 80 -5.86 -10.54 -16.24
CA PHE A 80 -7.11 -10.97 -15.63
C PHE A 80 -7.48 -12.39 -16.07
N GLN A 81 -7.73 -13.25 -15.07
CA GLN A 81 -8.23 -14.59 -15.25
C GLN A 81 -9.47 -14.79 -14.39
N ALA A 82 -10.36 -15.70 -14.80
CA ALA A 82 -11.51 -16.09 -14.01
C ALA A 82 -11.04 -16.55 -12.62
N SER A 83 -11.70 -16.02 -11.59
CA SER A 83 -11.16 -16.04 -10.24
C SER A 83 -11.51 -17.37 -9.56
N SER A 84 -10.55 -18.26 -9.32
CA SER A 84 -10.78 -19.59 -8.71
C SER A 84 -10.76 -19.59 -7.17
N VAL A 85 -11.62 -20.39 -6.56
CA VAL A 85 -11.59 -20.65 -5.11
C VAL A 85 -10.77 -21.92 -4.88
N THR A 86 -9.87 -21.89 -3.89
CA THR A 86 -9.15 -23.08 -3.45
C THR A 86 -10.06 -23.88 -2.52
N ASN A 87 -10.47 -25.08 -2.94
CA ASN A 87 -11.25 -25.98 -2.10
C ASN A 87 -10.42 -26.49 -0.91
N TRP A 88 -11.10 -27.11 0.08
CA TRP A 88 -10.47 -27.67 1.29
C TRP A 88 -9.35 -28.69 1.04
N ASN A 89 -9.29 -29.24 -0.18
CA ASN A 89 -8.26 -30.18 -0.66
C ASN A 89 -7.11 -29.50 -1.43
N GLY A 90 -7.06 -28.17 -1.48
CA GLY A 90 -6.00 -27.42 -2.17
C GLY A 90 -6.20 -27.28 -3.69
N THR A 91 -7.30 -27.76 -4.27
CA THR A 91 -7.55 -27.63 -5.71
C THR A 91 -8.27 -26.33 -6.04
N ASN A 92 -7.75 -25.58 -7.01
CA ASN A 92 -8.40 -24.40 -7.57
C ASN A 92 -9.60 -24.82 -8.43
N VAL A 93 -10.81 -24.50 -7.99
CA VAL A 93 -12.04 -24.74 -8.75
C VAL A 93 -12.59 -23.40 -9.24
N ILE A 94 -13.02 -23.36 -10.50
CA ILE A 94 -13.82 -22.26 -11.02
C ILE A 94 -15.19 -22.40 -10.34
N SER A 95 -15.43 -21.64 -9.27
CA SER A 95 -16.68 -21.72 -8.53
C SER A 95 -17.73 -20.79 -9.13
N GLU A 96 -18.98 -21.25 -9.19
CA GLU A 96 -20.16 -20.39 -9.43
C GLU A 96 -20.32 -19.32 -8.34
N ASP A 97 -19.67 -19.50 -7.18
CA ASP A 97 -19.67 -18.62 -6.01
C ASP A 97 -18.74 -17.39 -6.20
N ARG A 98 -17.82 -17.43 -7.17
CA ARG A 98 -16.93 -16.31 -7.49
C ARG A 98 -16.78 -16.15 -8.99
N THR A 99 -17.66 -15.34 -9.56
CA THR A 99 -17.66 -15.05 -10.99
C THR A 99 -16.77 -13.86 -11.38
N SER A 100 -16.08 -13.24 -10.41
CA SER A 100 -15.12 -12.15 -10.69
C SER A 100 -13.91 -12.63 -11.49
N SER A 101 -13.10 -11.69 -11.95
CA SER A 101 -11.76 -11.95 -12.49
C SER A 101 -10.70 -11.36 -11.58
N SER A 102 -9.55 -12.02 -11.43
CA SER A 102 -8.42 -11.48 -10.66
C SER A 102 -7.13 -11.47 -11.48
N ALA A 103 -6.22 -10.56 -11.11
CA ALA A 103 -4.88 -10.46 -11.67
C ALA A 103 -3.90 -10.08 -10.55
N TYR A 104 -2.77 -10.76 -10.45
CA TYR A 104 -1.66 -10.29 -9.62
C TYR A 104 -0.82 -9.28 -10.39
N LEU A 105 -0.43 -8.21 -9.72
CA LEU A 105 0.47 -7.20 -10.24
C LEU A 105 1.93 -7.64 -10.02
N PRO A 106 2.85 -7.31 -10.95
CA PRO A 106 4.24 -7.71 -10.82
C PRO A 106 4.92 -6.97 -9.66
N ASP A 107 5.61 -7.74 -8.80
CA ASP A 107 6.55 -7.18 -7.82
C ASP A 107 7.65 -6.37 -8.53
N GLY A 108 8.15 -5.32 -7.87
CA GLY A 108 9.21 -4.47 -8.40
C GLY A 108 8.75 -3.38 -9.38
N ASP A 109 7.48 -3.35 -9.79
CA ASP A 109 6.94 -2.16 -10.46
C ASP A 109 7.01 -0.94 -9.50
N PRO A 110 7.55 0.22 -9.93
CA PRO A 110 7.77 1.35 -9.04
C PRO A 110 6.50 1.94 -8.40
N ILE A 111 5.33 1.74 -9.00
CA ILE A 111 4.05 2.19 -8.44
C ILE A 111 3.50 1.14 -7.46
N VAL A 112 3.60 -0.14 -7.80
CA VAL A 112 3.26 -1.25 -6.88
C VAL A 112 4.05 -1.13 -5.58
N GLU A 113 5.38 -0.98 -5.66
CA GLU A 113 6.23 -0.90 -4.47
C GLU A 113 5.97 0.38 -3.66
N ARG A 114 5.60 1.48 -4.31
CA ARG A 114 5.20 2.73 -3.63
C ARG A 114 3.92 2.57 -2.84
N ILE A 115 2.93 1.85 -3.38
CA ILE A 115 1.66 1.59 -2.70
C ILE A 115 1.88 0.64 -1.51
N ILE A 116 2.70 -0.40 -1.68
CA ILE A 116 3.09 -1.29 -0.56
C ILE A 116 3.82 -0.51 0.53
N SER A 117 4.75 0.38 0.16
CA SER A 117 5.44 1.24 1.12
C SER A 117 4.46 2.17 1.86
N ARG A 118 3.46 2.73 1.18
CA ARG A 118 2.41 3.54 1.82
C ARG A 118 1.57 2.73 2.80
N ALA A 119 1.19 1.50 2.44
CA ALA A 119 0.48 0.59 3.33
C ALA A 119 1.34 0.25 4.56
N SER A 120 2.63 0.00 4.35
CA SER A 120 3.60 -0.26 5.42
C SER A 120 3.69 0.90 6.41
N GLU A 121 3.85 2.14 5.94
CA GLU A 121 3.88 3.34 6.78
C GLU A 121 2.59 3.49 7.59
N PHE A 122 1.43 3.29 6.97
CA PHE A 122 0.13 3.35 7.64
C PHE A 122 -0.03 2.29 8.74
N GLN A 123 0.49 1.08 8.49
CA GLN A 123 0.37 -0.06 9.40
C GLN A 123 1.47 -0.14 10.46
N GLY A 124 2.32 0.88 10.57
CA GLY A 124 3.38 0.94 11.58
C GLY A 124 4.69 0.26 11.16
N TYR A 125 5.16 0.53 9.94
CA TYR A 125 6.47 0.12 9.42
C TYR A 125 6.65 -1.39 9.20
N THR A 126 5.58 -2.07 8.80
CA THR A 126 5.62 -3.50 8.41
C THR A 126 6.65 -3.75 7.30
N GLY A 127 7.35 -4.89 7.35
CA GLY A 127 8.40 -5.19 6.38
C GLY A 127 7.81 -5.54 5.00
N ARG A 128 8.55 -5.28 3.91
CA ARG A 128 8.11 -5.64 2.55
C ARG A 128 7.76 -7.14 2.40
N GLY A 129 8.45 -8.02 3.12
CA GLY A 129 8.20 -9.47 3.12
C GLY A 129 6.90 -9.91 3.83
N ASP A 130 6.29 -9.00 4.59
CA ASP A 130 5.01 -9.22 5.25
C ASP A 130 3.84 -8.97 4.29
N HIS A 131 4.06 -8.25 3.18
CA HIS A 131 3.03 -7.96 2.19
C HIS A 131 3.00 -9.03 1.09
N GLU A 132 1.80 -9.54 0.80
CA GLU A 132 1.56 -10.34 -0.41
C GLU A 132 1.70 -9.48 -1.67
N GLY A 133 1.86 -10.15 -2.82
CA GLY A 133 1.77 -9.47 -4.11
C GLY A 133 0.39 -8.83 -4.28
N LEU A 134 0.36 -7.58 -4.77
CA LEU A 134 -0.90 -6.86 -4.92
C LEU A 134 -1.83 -7.56 -5.92
N GLN A 135 -3.09 -7.76 -5.54
CA GLN A 135 -4.07 -8.46 -6.38
C GLN A 135 -5.20 -7.52 -6.79
N LEU A 136 -5.42 -7.40 -8.09
CA LEU A 136 -6.64 -6.81 -8.65
C LEU A 136 -7.78 -7.83 -8.59
N THR A 137 -8.97 -7.35 -8.28
CA THR A 137 -10.21 -8.11 -8.48
C THR A 137 -11.24 -7.25 -9.19
N ARG A 138 -11.85 -7.77 -10.25
CA ARG A 138 -12.77 -7.06 -11.14
C ARG A 138 -14.12 -7.75 -11.20
N TYR A 139 -15.16 -6.94 -11.06
CA TYR A 139 -16.57 -7.32 -11.14
C TYR A 139 -17.23 -6.60 -12.30
N HIS A 140 -17.99 -7.35 -13.09
CA HIS A 140 -18.97 -6.84 -14.05
C HIS A 140 -20.39 -7.04 -13.52
N ALA A 141 -21.35 -6.39 -14.17
CA ALA A 141 -22.77 -6.57 -13.88
C ALA A 141 -23.17 -8.06 -13.88
N GLY A 142 -23.93 -8.47 -12.85
CA GLY A 142 -24.39 -9.85 -12.68
C GLY A 142 -23.34 -10.82 -12.14
N GLN A 143 -22.08 -10.42 -11.98
CA GLN A 143 -21.10 -11.20 -11.23
C GLN A 143 -21.28 -10.97 -9.74
N LYS A 144 -20.82 -11.88 -8.89
CA LYS A 144 -20.89 -11.74 -7.43
C LYS A 144 -19.62 -12.30 -6.77
N PHE A 145 -19.39 -11.83 -5.55
CA PHE A 145 -18.44 -12.41 -4.64
C PHE A 145 -19.20 -12.87 -3.40
N GLU A 146 -19.28 -14.18 -3.16
CA GLU A 146 -19.91 -14.69 -1.95
C GLU A 146 -19.16 -14.26 -0.67
N PRO A 147 -19.85 -14.07 0.46
CA PRO A 147 -19.23 -13.71 1.72
C PRO A 147 -18.06 -14.66 2.09
N HIS A 148 -16.94 -14.07 2.50
CA HIS A 148 -15.72 -14.80 2.85
C HIS A 148 -14.90 -14.10 3.94
N TRP A 149 -13.88 -14.79 4.42
CA TRP A 149 -12.85 -14.26 5.31
C TRP A 149 -11.51 -14.24 4.60
N ASP A 150 -10.68 -13.24 4.91
CA ASP A 150 -9.31 -13.18 4.41
C ASP A 150 -8.33 -14.00 5.27
N HIS A 151 -8.62 -14.22 6.56
CA HIS A 151 -7.77 -15.06 7.39
C HIS A 151 -7.91 -16.54 7.05
N ASP A 152 -6.87 -17.32 7.32
CA ASP A 152 -6.91 -18.77 7.13
C ASP A 152 -7.90 -19.41 8.12
N GLN A 153 -8.91 -20.10 7.57
CA GLN A 153 -9.95 -20.81 8.34
C GLN A 153 -9.46 -22.11 8.96
N ASN A 154 -8.34 -22.66 8.47
CA ASN A 154 -7.76 -23.90 8.95
C ASN A 154 -6.61 -23.68 9.94
N ALA A 155 -6.31 -22.43 10.31
CA ALA A 155 -5.30 -22.14 11.30
C ALA A 155 -5.65 -22.77 12.65
N THR A 156 -4.86 -23.77 13.05
CA THR A 156 -5.03 -24.51 14.31
C THR A 156 -4.16 -23.95 15.44
N ASP A 157 -3.15 -23.14 15.13
CA ASP A 157 -2.26 -22.49 16.09
C ASP A 157 -1.97 -21.02 15.72
N ASP A 158 -1.29 -20.33 16.63
CA ASP A 158 -0.87 -18.92 16.50
C ASP A 158 0.39 -18.74 15.64
N LYS A 159 0.91 -19.81 15.04
CA LYS A 159 2.15 -19.81 14.24
C LYS A 159 1.90 -19.94 12.75
N SER A 160 0.68 -20.28 12.33
CA SER A 160 0.30 -20.25 10.92
C SER A 160 0.47 -18.83 10.36
N ARG A 161 1.12 -18.70 9.20
CA ARG A 161 1.25 -17.42 8.50
C ARG A 161 -0.13 -17.03 7.97
N GLN A 162 -0.79 -16.07 8.61
CA GLN A 162 -2.15 -15.63 8.30
C GLN A 162 -2.17 -14.18 7.85
N ARG A 163 -3.22 -13.78 7.11
CA ARG A 163 -3.49 -12.38 6.81
C ARG A 163 -3.93 -11.66 8.08
N LEU A 164 -3.04 -10.85 8.64
CA LEU A 164 -3.27 -10.03 9.83
C LEU A 164 -4.28 -8.92 9.53
N THR A 165 -4.10 -8.24 8.40
CA THR A 165 -4.90 -7.09 7.98
C THR A 165 -5.11 -7.09 6.48
N THR A 166 -6.16 -6.40 6.05
CA THR A 166 -6.45 -6.13 4.65
C THR A 166 -6.63 -4.63 4.44
N ILE A 167 -6.05 -4.09 3.37
CA ILE A 167 -6.49 -2.84 2.76
C ILE A 167 -7.11 -3.18 1.41
N PHE A 168 -8.38 -2.82 1.24
CA PHE A 168 -9.08 -2.94 -0.04
C PHE A 168 -9.29 -1.56 -0.64
N ALA A 169 -8.53 -1.23 -1.70
CA ALA A 169 -8.65 0.04 -2.40
C ALA A 169 -9.51 -0.08 -3.66
N VAL A 170 -10.32 0.93 -3.97
CA VAL A 170 -11.16 0.95 -5.17
C VAL A 170 -10.42 1.68 -6.29
N LEU A 171 -10.18 1.00 -7.41
CA LEU A 171 -9.47 1.59 -8.56
C LEU A 171 -10.44 2.22 -9.57
N GLU A 172 -11.56 1.56 -9.82
CA GLU A 172 -12.66 2.06 -10.66
C GLU A 172 -13.98 1.49 -10.14
N ALA A 173 -15.04 2.28 -10.27
CA ALA A 173 -16.40 1.89 -9.96
C ALA A 173 -17.35 2.76 -10.79
N THR A 174 -18.30 2.13 -11.47
CA THR A 174 -19.35 2.80 -12.25
C THR A 174 -20.73 2.48 -11.68
N CYS A 175 -20.87 2.54 -10.36
CA CYS A 175 -22.06 2.11 -9.64
C CYS A 175 -22.26 2.98 -8.38
N GLU A 176 -23.53 3.26 -8.05
CA GLU A 176 -23.91 4.07 -6.89
C GLU A 176 -24.08 3.21 -5.63
N ASP A 177 -24.62 1.99 -5.79
CA ASP A 177 -24.99 1.09 -4.68
C ASP A 177 -24.08 -0.16 -4.58
N CYS A 178 -22.88 -0.10 -5.17
CA CYS A 178 -21.87 -1.13 -5.01
C CYS A 178 -20.87 -0.77 -3.91
N GLY A 179 -20.22 -1.78 -3.35
CA GLY A 179 -19.41 -1.59 -2.15
C GLY A 179 -18.83 -2.87 -1.59
N THR A 180 -18.30 -2.80 -0.38
CA THR A 180 -17.87 -3.97 0.39
C THR A 180 -18.78 -4.06 1.61
N ARG A 181 -19.51 -5.16 1.74
CA ARG A 181 -20.48 -5.37 2.81
C ARG A 181 -19.96 -6.35 3.85
N PHE A 182 -20.07 -5.98 5.12
CA PHE A 182 -19.76 -6.78 6.29
C PHE A 182 -21.06 -7.11 7.03
N PRO A 183 -21.72 -8.26 6.76
CA PRO A 183 -23.03 -8.59 7.32
C PRO A 183 -23.00 -8.92 8.82
N SER A 184 -21.84 -9.20 9.39
CA SER A 184 -21.69 -9.57 10.81
C SER A 184 -21.37 -8.37 11.71
N LEU A 185 -21.43 -7.14 11.16
CA LEU A 185 -21.15 -5.90 11.85
C LEU A 185 -22.31 -4.93 11.64
N SER A 186 -22.66 -4.16 12.66
CA SER A 186 -23.67 -3.11 12.54
C SER A 186 -23.24 -1.87 13.33
N VAL A 187 -23.59 -0.70 12.78
CA VAL A 187 -23.38 0.61 13.39
C VAL A 187 -24.73 1.31 13.41
N ASP A 188 -25.07 1.92 14.54
CA ASP A 188 -26.26 2.78 14.61
C ASP A 188 -25.95 4.14 13.97
N TRP A 189 -26.13 4.22 12.65
CA TRP A 189 -25.88 5.42 11.86
C TRP A 189 -26.72 6.65 12.25
N GLU A 190 -27.72 6.49 13.13
CA GLU A 190 -28.48 7.62 13.67
C GLU A 190 -27.74 8.33 14.80
N GLN A 191 -26.81 7.64 15.46
CA GLN A 191 -25.93 8.20 16.50
C GLN A 191 -24.62 8.75 15.93
N GLU A 192 -24.28 8.38 14.69
CA GLU A 192 -23.06 8.81 14.02
C GLU A 192 -23.24 10.12 13.24
N ASP A 193 -22.12 10.80 12.96
CA ASP A 193 -22.13 11.99 12.12
C ASP A 193 -22.59 11.66 10.69
N ARG A 194 -23.59 12.39 10.19
CA ARG A 194 -24.19 12.16 8.85
C ARG A 194 -23.20 12.27 7.69
N ARG A 195 -22.02 12.87 7.87
CA ARG A 195 -20.93 12.84 6.87
C ARG A 195 -20.49 11.43 6.52
N TRP A 196 -20.66 10.45 7.42
CA TRP A 196 -20.39 9.04 7.11
C TRP A 196 -21.21 8.51 5.94
N CYS A 197 -22.42 8.99 5.73
CA CYS A 197 -23.30 8.53 4.66
C CYS A 197 -22.78 8.87 3.26
N GLN A 198 -21.70 9.66 3.15
CA GLN A 198 -20.95 9.85 1.89
C GLN A 198 -20.06 8.65 1.56
N PHE A 199 -19.63 7.88 2.56
CA PHE A 199 -18.68 6.78 2.44
C PHE A 199 -19.30 5.40 2.70
N VAL A 200 -20.42 5.35 3.41
CA VAL A 200 -21.14 4.12 3.76
C VAL A 200 -22.62 4.20 3.37
N ASP A 201 -23.28 3.06 3.27
CA ASP A 201 -24.73 3.01 3.21
C ASP A 201 -25.32 3.06 4.62
N CYS A 202 -25.78 4.25 5.03
CA CYS A 202 -26.42 4.46 6.32
C CYS A 202 -27.80 3.77 6.45
N ASN A 203 -28.35 3.23 5.35
CA ASN A 203 -29.60 2.48 5.36
C ASN A 203 -29.39 0.97 5.60
N ASP A 204 -28.16 0.46 5.49
CA ASP A 204 -27.84 -0.93 5.85
C ASP A 204 -27.87 -1.07 7.37
N LYS A 205 -29.02 -1.54 7.89
CA LYS A 205 -29.22 -1.77 9.34
C LYS A 205 -28.75 -3.15 9.80
N GLU A 206 -28.47 -4.05 8.86
CA GLU A 206 -28.08 -5.44 9.10
C GLU A 206 -26.62 -5.72 8.73
N GLY A 207 -25.84 -4.66 8.57
CA GLY A 207 -24.50 -4.74 8.02
C GLY A 207 -23.77 -3.40 8.09
N ILE A 208 -22.49 -3.42 7.75
CA ILE A 208 -21.77 -2.22 7.31
C ILE A 208 -21.49 -2.39 5.83
N THR A 209 -22.05 -1.51 5.00
CA THR A 209 -21.71 -1.44 3.57
C THR A 209 -20.88 -0.18 3.30
N VAL A 210 -19.62 -0.36 2.92
CA VAL A 210 -18.71 0.73 2.52
C VAL A 210 -18.81 0.91 1.01
N ARG A 211 -19.13 2.13 0.56
CA ARG A 211 -19.34 2.46 -0.85
C ARG A 211 -18.04 2.33 -1.65
N ALA A 212 -18.16 1.88 -2.91
CA ALA A 212 -17.01 1.76 -3.80
C ALA A 212 -16.63 3.11 -4.44
N ILE A 213 -15.82 3.91 -3.75
CA ILE A 213 -15.41 5.25 -4.24
C ILE A 213 -13.99 5.18 -4.81
N PRO A 214 -13.76 5.44 -6.12
CA PRO A 214 -12.44 5.36 -6.72
C PRO A 214 -11.40 6.24 -6.01
N GLY A 215 -10.27 5.62 -5.63
CA GLY A 215 -9.19 6.26 -4.87
C GLY A 215 -9.27 6.01 -3.37
N ASN A 216 -10.45 5.69 -2.84
CA ASN A 216 -10.60 5.38 -1.42
C ASN A 216 -10.27 3.91 -1.15
N ALA A 217 -9.94 3.62 0.10
CA ALA A 217 -9.69 2.28 0.58
C ALA A 217 -10.35 2.05 1.94
N LEU A 218 -10.56 0.78 2.26
CA LEU A 218 -10.97 0.33 3.58
C LEU A 218 -9.86 -0.56 4.14
N PHE A 219 -9.37 -0.20 5.32
CA PHE A 219 -8.52 -1.06 6.12
C PHE A 219 -9.37 -1.81 7.17
N TRP A 220 -9.06 -3.08 7.41
CA TRP A 220 -9.53 -3.80 8.59
C TRP A 220 -8.52 -4.82 9.10
N LYS A 221 -8.60 -5.12 10.39
CA LYS A 221 -7.86 -6.22 11.01
C LYS A 221 -8.67 -7.52 10.92
N ASN A 222 -8.06 -8.56 10.37
CA ASN A 222 -8.70 -9.87 10.19
C ASN A 222 -8.67 -10.73 11.46
N LEU A 223 -7.74 -10.45 12.39
CA LEU A 223 -7.54 -11.22 13.62
C LEU A 223 -7.99 -10.46 14.86
N ASN A 224 -8.65 -11.16 15.77
CA ASN A 224 -9.09 -10.62 17.06
C ASN A 224 -7.91 -10.44 18.05
N SER A 225 -8.20 -10.05 19.29
CA SER A 225 -7.19 -9.84 20.35
C SER A 225 -6.46 -11.12 20.79
N THR A 226 -6.97 -12.30 20.42
CA THR A 226 -6.36 -13.61 20.69
C THR A 226 -5.60 -14.18 19.49
N ASN A 227 -5.34 -13.37 18.46
CA ASN A 227 -4.72 -13.79 17.19
C ASN A 227 -5.46 -14.93 16.49
N ARG A 228 -6.78 -14.99 16.66
CA ARG A 228 -7.66 -15.89 15.90
C ARG A 228 -8.42 -15.08 14.87
N GLY A 229 -8.80 -15.73 13.77
CA GLY A 229 -9.69 -15.13 12.77
C GLY A 229 -10.95 -14.53 13.40
N ASP A 230 -11.21 -13.26 13.12
CA ASP A 230 -12.39 -12.56 13.62
C ASP A 230 -13.57 -12.83 12.69
N ALA A 231 -14.49 -13.70 13.14
CA ALA A 231 -15.66 -14.09 12.37
C ALA A 231 -16.54 -12.90 11.90
N ARG A 232 -16.47 -11.76 12.61
CA ARG A 232 -17.23 -10.54 12.25
C ARG A 232 -16.72 -9.89 10.95
N THR A 233 -15.48 -10.21 10.54
CA THR A 233 -14.86 -9.72 9.30
C THR A 233 -15.31 -10.46 8.05
N LEU A 234 -16.31 -11.34 8.16
CA LEU A 234 -17.00 -11.91 7.00
C LEU A 234 -17.44 -10.77 6.09
N HIS A 235 -17.06 -10.81 4.81
CA HIS A 235 -17.36 -9.72 3.90
C HIS A 235 -17.56 -10.19 2.46
N ALA A 236 -18.29 -9.38 1.70
CA ALA A 236 -18.59 -9.62 0.29
C ALA A 236 -18.40 -8.34 -0.53
N GLY A 237 -17.88 -8.50 -1.74
CA GLY A 237 -17.91 -7.44 -2.75
C GLY A 237 -19.30 -7.35 -3.37
N LEU A 238 -20.03 -6.28 -3.08
CA LEU A 238 -21.27 -5.98 -3.79
C LEU A 238 -20.90 -5.55 -5.22
N PRO A 239 -21.41 -6.27 -6.24
CA PRO A 239 -21.11 -6.00 -7.64
C PRO A 239 -21.82 -4.74 -8.14
N PRO A 240 -21.36 -4.16 -9.26
CA PRO A 240 -22.13 -3.12 -9.93
C PRO A 240 -23.43 -3.68 -10.51
N GLU A 241 -24.52 -2.92 -10.47
CA GLU A 241 -25.71 -3.21 -11.29
C GLU A 241 -25.41 -3.05 -12.78
N THR A 242 -24.57 -2.06 -13.13
CA THR A 242 -24.10 -1.78 -14.50
C THR A 242 -22.62 -1.41 -14.53
N GLY A 243 -21.92 -1.81 -15.59
CA GLY A 243 -20.53 -1.42 -15.84
C GLY A 243 -19.50 -2.27 -15.08
N VAL A 244 -18.55 -1.64 -14.39
CA VAL A 244 -17.38 -2.30 -13.79
C VAL A 244 -17.04 -1.75 -12.42
N LYS A 245 -16.54 -2.64 -11.55
CA LYS A 245 -15.88 -2.30 -10.30
C LYS A 245 -14.57 -3.09 -10.22
N THR A 246 -13.44 -2.41 -10.08
CA THR A 246 -12.14 -3.06 -9.83
C THR A 246 -11.57 -2.59 -8.50
N GLY A 247 -11.27 -3.55 -7.63
CA GLY A 247 -10.58 -3.33 -6.36
C GLY A 247 -9.15 -3.85 -6.38
N LEU A 248 -8.38 -3.42 -5.38
CA LEU A 248 -6.99 -3.79 -5.13
C LEU A 248 -6.91 -4.33 -3.71
N ASN A 249 -6.60 -5.62 -3.58
CA ASN A 249 -6.26 -6.26 -2.32
C ASN A 249 -4.79 -5.99 -1.98
N ILE A 250 -4.57 -5.45 -0.78
CA ILE A 250 -3.26 -5.29 -0.16
C ILE A 250 -3.32 -6.06 1.17
N TRP A 251 -2.76 -7.26 1.18
CA TRP A 251 -2.77 -8.13 2.35
C TRP A 251 -1.43 -8.10 3.06
N THR A 252 -1.48 -8.03 4.38
CA THR A 252 -0.30 -8.11 5.24
C THR A 252 -0.41 -9.31 6.16
N LEU A 253 0.68 -10.03 6.30
CA LEU A 253 0.78 -11.30 6.99
C LEU A 253 1.41 -11.11 8.38
N CYS A 254 1.07 -12.00 9.32
CA CYS A 254 1.72 -12.15 10.62
C CYS A 254 2.35 -13.53 10.78
#